data_AF-H5TA81-F1
#
_entry.id   AF-H5TA81-F1
#
_cell.length_a   1.000
_cell.length_b   1.000
_cell.length_c   1.000
_cell.angle_alpha   90.00
_cell.angle_beta   90.00
_cell.angle_gamma   90.00
#
_symmetry.space_group_name_H-M   'P 1'
#
loop_
_entity.id
_entity.type
_entity.pdbx_description
1 polymer ?
#
loop_
_entity_poly.entity_id
_entity_poly.type
_entity_poly.pdbx_seq_one_letter_code
_entity_poly.pdbx_strand_id
1 'polypeptide(L)'
;MKKQRPVNLDLTTIELPAAGKASILHRVTGVAMFFALVFVIWAWATSLGSEADFQMVKDVLNGPFGYVVALGTLSALSFHLLGGIRHVIMDMGYWEELHSGNLSANIAIGGWIVLTVVLGVILW
;
A
#
# COMPACT_ATOMS: atom_id res chain seq x y z
N MET A 1 -6.75 -21.95 -40.71
CA MET A 1 -6.50 -21.23 -39.44
C MET A 1 -5.27 -21.81 -38.77
N LYS A 2 -4.29 -20.98 -38.35
CA LYS A 2 -3.13 -21.47 -37.58
C LYS A 2 -3.60 -21.94 -36.20
N LYS A 3 -3.23 -23.16 -35.77
CA LYS A 3 -3.48 -23.62 -34.40
C LYS A 3 -2.64 -22.78 -33.42
N GLN A 4 -3.30 -22.10 -32.50
CA GLN A 4 -2.65 -21.35 -31.43
C GLN A 4 -2.17 -22.33 -30.35
N ARG A 5 -0.93 -22.17 -29.89
CA ARG A 5 -0.36 -23.04 -28.85
C ARG A 5 -0.92 -22.66 -27.48
N PRO A 6 -1.13 -23.62 -26.57
CA PRO A 6 -1.51 -23.33 -25.20
C PRO A 6 -0.40 -22.58 -24.47
N VAL A 7 -0.77 -21.72 -23.52
CA VAL A 7 0.12 -20.94 -22.66
C VAL A 7 -0.17 -21.30 -21.22
N ASN A 8 0.86 -21.61 -20.43
CA ASN A 8 0.71 -21.82 -18.99
C ASN A 8 0.74 -20.47 -18.27
N LEU A 9 -0.44 -19.93 -17.94
CA LEU A 9 -0.60 -18.67 -17.20
C LEU A 9 -1.67 -18.79 -16.11
N ASP A 10 -1.90 -20.00 -15.60
CA ASP A 10 -2.76 -20.18 -14.43
C ASP A 10 -2.00 -19.76 -13.17
N LEU A 11 -2.25 -18.52 -12.72
CA LEU A 11 -1.58 -17.93 -11.56
C LEU A 11 -1.85 -18.70 -10.25
N THR A 12 -2.91 -19.52 -10.20
CA THR A 12 -3.22 -20.33 -9.02
C THR A 12 -2.26 -21.52 -8.85
N THR A 13 -1.55 -21.89 -9.93
CA THR A 13 -0.56 -22.97 -9.94
C THR A 13 0.88 -22.48 -9.75
N ILE A 14 1.10 -21.15 -9.68
CA ILE A 14 2.43 -20.54 -9.61
C ILE A 14 2.68 -19.97 -8.22
N GLU A 15 3.75 -20.44 -7.58
CA GLU A 15 4.18 -19.89 -6.29
C GLU A 15 5.13 -18.71 -6.46
N LEU A 16 4.71 -17.55 -5.97
CA LEU A 16 5.54 -16.34 -5.97
C LEU A 16 6.45 -16.30 -4.72
N PRO A 17 7.76 -16.03 -4.89
CA PRO A 17 8.64 -15.75 -3.76
C PRO A 17 8.25 -14.44 -3.07
N ALA A 18 8.79 -14.20 -1.86
CA ALA A 18 8.50 -13.00 -1.09
C ALA A 18 8.77 -11.70 -1.87
N ALA A 19 9.88 -11.66 -2.63
CA ALA A 19 10.19 -10.53 -3.50
C ALA A 19 9.13 -10.28 -4.58
N GLY A 20 8.55 -11.35 -5.16
CA GLY A 20 7.47 -11.26 -6.14
C GLY A 20 6.18 -10.71 -5.51
N LYS A 21 5.82 -11.19 -4.32
CA LYS A 21 4.67 -10.69 -3.53
C LYS A 21 4.84 -9.22 -3.16
N ALA A 22 6.02 -8.82 -2.70
CA ALA A 22 6.30 -7.43 -2.36
C ALA A 22 6.21 -6.51 -3.58
N SER A 23 6.66 -6.95 -4.75
CA SER A 23 6.56 -6.17 -5.99
C SER A 23 5.11 -5.93 -6.42
N ILE A 24 4.27 -6.97 -6.42
CA ILE A 24 2.85 -6.77 -6.79
C ILE A 24 2.12 -5.90 -5.77
N LEU A 25 2.40 -6.07 -4.47
CA LEU A 25 1.84 -5.20 -3.43
C LEU A 25 2.24 -3.74 -3.65
N HIS A 26 3.49 -3.45 -4.03
CA HIS A 26 3.95 -2.06 -4.24
C HIS A 26 3.21 -1.40 -5.41
N ARG A 27 2.92 -2.17 -6.47
CA ARG A 27 2.11 -1.70 -7.61
C ARG A 27 0.67 -1.44 -7.20
N VAL A 28 0.05 -2.39 -6.48
CA VAL A 28 -1.33 -2.26 -6.01
C VAL A 28 -1.48 -1.07 -5.07
N THR A 29 -0.54 -0.85 -4.14
CA THR A 29 -0.59 0.30 -3.23
C THR A 29 -0.37 1.62 -3.96
N GLY A 30 0.46 1.65 -5.00
CA GLY A 30 0.60 2.82 -5.88
C GLY A 30 -0.73 3.24 -6.52
N VAL A 31 -1.47 2.26 -7.07
CA VAL A 31 -2.81 2.50 -7.64
C VAL A 31 -3.82 2.86 -6.55
N ALA A 32 -3.80 2.19 -5.40
CA ALA A 32 -4.69 2.49 -4.29
C ALA A 32 -4.52 3.94 -3.79
N MET A 33 -3.29 4.43 -3.69
CA MET A 33 -3.02 5.82 -3.32
C MET A 33 -3.60 6.83 -4.32
N PHE A 34 -3.58 6.54 -5.62
CA PHE A 34 -4.20 7.42 -6.62
C PHE A 34 -5.68 7.64 -6.34
N PHE A 35 -6.42 6.58 -5.97
CA PHE A 35 -7.83 6.71 -5.58
C PHE A 35 -7.98 7.34 -4.19
N ALA A 36 -7.09 7.05 -3.25
CA ALA A 36 -7.10 7.66 -1.93
C ALA A 36 -6.94 9.19 -1.97
N LEU A 37 -6.24 9.74 -2.97
CA LEU A 37 -6.11 11.18 -3.16
C LEU A 37 -7.46 11.89 -3.29
N VAL A 38 -8.49 11.25 -3.85
CA VAL A 38 -9.83 11.85 -3.94
C VAL A 38 -10.37 12.19 -2.55
N PHE A 39 -10.24 11.24 -1.61
CA PHE A 39 -10.67 11.43 -0.23
C PHE A 39 -9.77 12.43 0.51
N VAL A 40 -8.44 12.30 0.37
CA VAL A 40 -7.48 13.19 1.05
C VAL A 40 -7.63 14.64 0.60
N ILE A 41 -7.78 14.89 -0.71
CA ILE A 41 -7.96 16.24 -1.27
C ILE A 41 -9.30 16.83 -0.81
N TRP A 42 -10.38 16.04 -0.83
CA TRP A 42 -11.67 16.48 -0.33
C TRP A 42 -11.60 16.85 1.16
N ALA A 43 -11.10 15.94 2.01
CA ALA A 43 -11.00 16.15 3.44
C ALA A 43 -10.12 17.38 3.76
N TRP A 44 -8.98 17.52 3.07
CA TRP A 44 -8.12 18.70 3.20
C TRP A 44 -8.89 19.97 2.83
N ALA A 45 -9.41 20.05 1.60
CA ALA A 45 -10.05 21.27 1.09
C ALA A 45 -11.24 21.70 1.95
N THR A 46 -12.09 20.75 2.35
CA THR A 46 -13.26 21.03 3.19
C THR A 46 -12.85 21.41 4.61
N SER A 47 -11.85 20.76 5.21
CA SER A 47 -11.45 21.04 6.60
C SER A 47 -10.93 22.47 6.82
N LEU A 48 -10.50 23.16 5.75
CA LEU A 48 -9.99 24.53 5.81
C LEU A 48 -11.05 25.60 5.50
N GLY A 49 -12.29 25.22 5.19
CA GLY A 49 -13.34 26.16 4.77
C GLY A 49 -13.91 26.99 5.91
N SER A 50 -14.54 26.33 6.88
CA SER A 50 -15.15 26.95 8.06
C SER A 50 -15.08 26.03 9.27
N GLU A 51 -15.40 26.52 10.47
CA GLU A 51 -15.44 25.66 11.65
C GLU A 51 -16.50 24.55 11.52
N ALA A 52 -17.65 24.83 10.90
CA ALA A 52 -18.67 23.82 10.63
C ALA A 52 -18.16 22.73 9.66
N ASP A 53 -17.43 23.12 8.62
CA ASP A 53 -16.85 22.19 7.65
C ASP A 53 -15.75 21.32 8.30
N PHE A 54 -14.93 21.91 9.17
CA PHE A 54 -13.94 21.16 9.94
C PHE A 54 -14.60 20.10 10.82
N GLN A 55 -15.66 20.46 11.56
CA GLN A 55 -16.39 19.48 12.38
C GLN A 55 -17.02 18.38 11.51
N MET A 56 -17.56 18.70 10.33
CA MET A 56 -18.08 17.69 9.41
C MET A 56 -17.00 16.68 9.01
N VAL A 57 -15.82 17.15 8.58
CA VAL A 57 -14.71 16.25 8.19
C VAL A 57 -14.26 15.40 9.37
N LYS A 58 -14.17 16.00 10.56
CA LYS A 58 -13.82 15.30 11.80
C LYS A 58 -14.83 14.20 12.13
N ASP A 59 -16.13 14.47 12.01
CA ASP A 59 -17.19 13.48 12.25
C ASP A 59 -17.15 12.34 11.24
N VAL A 60 -16.89 12.64 9.96
CA VAL A 60 -16.71 11.63 8.92
C VAL A 60 -15.50 10.74 9.23
N LEU A 61 -14.36 11.32 9.61
CA LEU A 61 -13.13 10.59 9.95
C LEU A 61 -13.28 9.72 11.20
N ASN A 62 -14.02 10.19 12.21
CA ASN A 62 -14.34 9.42 13.41
C ASN A 62 -15.41 8.34 13.18
N GLY A 63 -16.14 8.41 12.06
CA GLY A 63 -17.07 7.38 11.65
C GLY A 63 -16.37 6.11 11.16
N PRO A 64 -17.06 4.96 11.15
CA PRO A 64 -16.47 3.68 10.74
C PRO A 64 -15.94 3.70 9.29
N PHE A 65 -16.62 4.42 8.40
CA PHE A 65 -16.17 4.59 7.02
C PHE A 65 -14.88 5.40 6.94
N GLY A 66 -14.82 6.55 7.63
CA GLY A 66 -13.63 7.39 7.68
C GLY A 66 -12.44 6.67 8.28
N TYR A 67 -12.64 5.91 9.36
CA TYR A 67 -11.60 5.07 9.97
C TYR A 67 -11.03 4.06 8.96
N VAL A 68 -11.88 3.30 8.25
CA VAL A 68 -11.42 2.30 7.26
C VAL A 68 -10.68 2.96 6.11
N VAL A 69 -11.18 4.08 5.60
CA VAL A 69 -10.53 4.82 4.50
C VAL A 69 -9.20 5.42 4.96
N ALA A 70 -9.14 6.00 6.15
CA ALA A 70 -7.92 6.58 6.72
C ALA A 70 -6.87 5.49 6.97
N LEU A 71 -7.25 4.38 7.62
CA LEU A 71 -6.34 3.26 7.87
C LEU A 71 -5.86 2.63 6.56
N GLY A 72 -6.76 2.41 5.61
CA GLY A 72 -6.41 1.88 4.29
C GLY A 72 -5.45 2.80 3.52
N THR A 73 -5.69 4.11 3.57
CA THR A 73 -4.82 5.13 2.95
C THR A 73 -3.43 5.12 3.58
N LEU A 74 -3.34 5.20 4.91
CA LEU A 74 -2.06 5.21 5.62
C LEU A 74 -1.32 3.87 5.50
N SER A 75 -2.03 2.75 5.49
CA SER A 75 -1.46 1.42 5.26
C SER A 75 -0.89 1.29 3.84
N ALA A 76 -1.63 1.72 2.82
CA ALA A 76 -1.15 1.72 1.43
C ALA A 76 0.08 2.63 1.25
N LEU A 77 0.04 3.84 1.81
CA LEU A 77 1.17 4.76 1.82
C LEU A 77 2.40 4.15 2.50
N SER A 78 2.20 3.53 3.66
CA SER A 78 3.29 2.91 4.43
C SER A 78 3.98 1.79 3.66
N PHE A 79 3.22 0.85 3.07
CA PHE A 79 3.82 -0.20 2.25
C PHE A 79 4.47 0.36 0.98
N HIS A 80 3.83 1.32 0.31
CA HIS A 80 4.39 1.91 -0.89
C HIS A 80 5.72 2.61 -0.61
N LEU A 81 5.82 3.34 0.50
CA LEU A 81 7.04 4.00 0.94
C LEU A 81 8.13 2.98 1.31
N LEU A 82 7.81 1.95 2.11
CA LEU A 82 8.76 0.89 2.45
C LEU A 82 9.27 0.15 1.20
N GLY A 83 8.37 -0.17 0.26
CA GLY A 83 8.71 -0.76 -1.03
C GLY A 83 9.58 0.16 -1.89
N GLY A 84 9.27 1.46 -1.90
CA GLY A 84 10.05 2.48 -2.62
C GLY A 84 11.46 2.65 -2.04
N ILE A 85 11.60 2.74 -0.71
CA ILE A 85 12.90 2.75 -0.04
C ILE A 85 13.68 1.48 -0.38
N ARG A 86 13.02 0.32 -0.36
CA ARG A 86 13.65 -0.94 -0.76
C ARG A 86 14.13 -0.91 -2.21
N HIS A 87 13.35 -0.36 -3.13
CA HIS A 87 13.75 -0.17 -4.52
C HIS A 87 14.97 0.75 -4.64
N VAL A 88 14.97 1.90 -3.98
CA VAL A 88 16.11 2.82 -3.99
C VAL A 88 17.39 2.16 -3.46
N ILE A 89 17.30 1.38 -2.38
CA ILE A 89 18.45 0.63 -1.85
C ILE A 89 18.95 -0.42 -2.85
N MET A 90 18.03 -1.08 -3.58
CA MET A 90 18.39 -2.02 -4.65
C MET A 90 19.05 -1.31 -5.84
N ASP A 91 18.55 -0.14 -6.22
CA ASP A 91 19.13 0.66 -7.30
C ASP A 91 20.56 1.15 -6.97
N MET A 92 20.93 1.17 -5.68
CA MET A 92 22.29 1.44 -5.20
C MET A 92 23.20 0.20 -5.20
N GLY A 93 22.73 -0.96 -5.67
CA GLY A 93 23.50 -2.20 -5.75
C GLY A 93 23.44 -3.10 -4.51
N TYR A 94 22.47 -2.88 -3.61
CA TYR A 94 22.28 -3.73 -2.43
C TYR A 94 21.11 -4.72 -2.61
N TRP A 95 21.14 -5.84 -1.87
CA TRP A 95 20.07 -6.86 -1.87
C TRP A 95 19.76 -7.53 -3.23
N GLU A 96 20.75 -7.60 -4.13
CA GLU A 96 20.59 -8.19 -5.47
C GLU A 96 20.44 -9.72 -5.47
N GLU A 97 20.97 -10.38 -4.44
CA GLU A 97 20.96 -11.84 -4.34
C GLU A 97 19.60 -12.40 -3.91
N LEU A 98 19.28 -13.63 -4.33
CA LEU A 98 17.98 -14.27 -4.03
C LEU A 98 17.65 -14.28 -2.52
N HIS A 99 18.64 -14.56 -1.67
CA HIS A 99 18.43 -14.58 -0.23
C HIS A 99 18.15 -13.19 0.33
N SER A 100 18.98 -12.20 0.01
CA SER A 100 18.87 -10.83 0.53
C SER A 100 17.64 -10.09 -0.06
N GLY A 101 17.30 -10.36 -1.32
CA GLY A 101 16.08 -9.88 -1.96
C GLY A 101 14.81 -10.40 -1.31
N ASN A 102 14.77 -11.68 -0.90
CA ASN A 102 13.63 -12.24 -0.18
C ASN A 102 13.59 -11.80 1.29
N LEU A 103 14.75 -11.71 1.97
CA LEU A 103 14.82 -11.23 3.34
C LEU A 103 14.33 -9.79 3.45
N SER A 104 14.82 -8.89 2.59
CA SER A 104 14.36 -7.49 2.55
C SER A 104 12.86 -7.36 2.24
N ALA A 105 12.32 -8.22 1.38
CA ALA A 105 10.89 -8.26 1.10
C ALA A 105 10.06 -8.69 2.32
N ASN A 106 10.49 -9.75 3.02
CA ASN A 106 9.83 -10.19 4.26
C ASN A 106 9.90 -9.13 5.36
N ILE A 107 11.04 -8.44 5.51
CA ILE A 107 11.18 -7.33 6.47
C ILE A 107 10.23 -6.18 6.10
N ALA A 108 10.14 -5.80 4.82
CA ALA A 108 9.22 -4.76 4.38
C ALA A 108 7.75 -5.12 4.64
N ILE A 109 7.34 -6.36 4.34
CA ILE A 109 5.99 -6.85 4.59
C ILE A 109 5.69 -6.91 6.10
N GLY A 110 6.61 -7.47 6.91
CA GLY A 110 6.46 -7.53 8.36
C GLY A 110 6.39 -6.15 9.00
N GLY A 111 7.27 -5.23 8.60
CA GLY A 111 7.26 -3.84 9.04
C GLY A 111 5.96 -3.13 8.67
N TRP A 112 5.42 -3.37 7.48
CA TRP A 112 4.13 -2.84 7.07
C TRP A 112 2.95 -3.35 7.91
N ILE A 113 2.93 -4.63 8.25
CA ILE A 113 1.90 -5.20 9.12
C ILE A 113 1.95 -4.53 10.50
N VAL A 114 3.15 -4.42 11.09
CA VAL A 114 3.34 -3.75 12.38
C VAL A 114 2.89 -2.29 12.32
N LEU A 115 3.32 -1.54 11.29
CA LEU A 115 2.91 -0.15 11.11
C LEU A 115 1.40 -0.01 10.94
N THR A 116 0.77 -0.89 10.17
CA THR A 116 -0.69 -0.87 9.97
C THR A 116 -1.44 -1.10 11.28
N VAL A 117 -0.98 -2.03 12.12
CA VAL A 117 -1.57 -2.26 13.44
C VAL A 117 -1.40 -1.04 14.35
N VAL A 118 -0.20 -0.45 14.40
CA VAL A 118 0.08 0.77 15.19
C VAL A 118 -0.81 1.92 14.72
N LEU A 119 -0.94 2.12 13.41
CA LEU A 119 -1.81 3.15 12.83
C LEU A 119 -3.28 2.90 13.17
N GLY A 120 -3.73 1.64 13.15
CA GLY A 120 -5.08 1.29 13.58
C GLY A 120 -5.37 1.67 15.03
N VAL A 121 -4.40 1.44 15.92
CA VAL A 121 -4.51 1.86 17.34
C VAL A 121 -4.48 3.38 17.49
N ILE A 122 -3.67 4.10 16.70
CA ILE A 122 -3.58 5.57 16.76
C ILE A 122 -4.85 6.26 16.23
N LEU A 123 -5.49 5.66 15.22
CA LEU A 123 -6.71 6.20 14.60
C LEU A 123 -7.98 5.90 15.41
N TRP A 124 -7.90 5.03 16.41
CA TRP A 124 -9.01 4.63 17.28
C TRP A 124 -9.03 5.46 18.57
#